data_AF-A0A9C8E0U1-F1
#
_entry.id   AF-A0A9C8E0U1-F1
#
_cell.length_a   1.000
_cell.length_b   1.000
_cell.length_c   1.000
_cell.angle_alpha   90.00
_cell.angle_beta   90.00
_cell.angle_gamma   90.00
#
_symmetry.space_group_name_H-M   'P 1'
#
loop_
_entity.id
_entity.type
_entity.pdbx_description
1 polymer ?
#
loop_
_entity_poly.entity_id
_entity_poly.type
_entity_poly.pdbx_seq_one_letter_code
_entity_poly.pdbx_strand_id
1 'polypeptide(L)'
;MSFNTDRQSIEQFFVDNFTESLRFEGHDYPNELPPFIGVIVDPTERLNNTLGNTQQIDGSIIVRVFTNRSDGTKAVLDLCDQIATKIDNMVIDGVVTYAVGAPVDLETEDLYLAKEISIPYYS
;
A
#
# COMPACT_ATOMS: atom_id res chain seq x y z
N MET A 1 -14.64 -2.24 12.45
CA MET A 1 -14.97 -3.61 11.99
C MET A 1 -13.99 -4.60 12.64
N SER A 2 -13.82 -5.84 12.14
CA SER A 2 -12.70 -6.70 12.56
C SER A 2 -11.55 -6.52 11.58
N PHE A 3 -10.30 -6.48 12.05
CA PHE A 3 -9.11 -6.29 11.18
C PHE A 3 -9.08 -7.23 9.96
N ASN A 4 -9.51 -8.49 10.13
CA ASN A 4 -9.57 -9.45 9.03
C ASN A 4 -10.59 -9.06 7.95
N THR A 5 -11.70 -8.43 8.34
CA THR A 5 -12.71 -7.90 7.41
C THR A 5 -12.13 -6.71 6.65
N ASP A 6 -11.50 -5.78 7.35
CA ASP A 6 -10.89 -4.59 6.75
C ASP A 6 -9.77 -4.99 5.77
N ARG A 7 -8.91 -5.92 6.19
CA ARG A 7 -7.86 -6.51 5.34
C ARG A 7 -8.45 -7.14 4.08
N GLN A 8 -9.48 -7.99 4.19
CA GLN A 8 -10.09 -8.62 3.01
C GLN A 8 -10.69 -7.58 2.05
N SER A 9 -11.38 -6.57 2.57
CA SER A 9 -11.96 -5.51 1.73
C SER A 9 -10.88 -4.68 1.02
N ILE A 10 -9.78 -4.38 1.70
CA ILE A 10 -8.62 -3.71 1.09
C ILE A 10 -7.97 -4.61 0.03
N GLU A 11 -7.65 -5.86 0.34
CA GLU A 11 -7.03 -6.79 -0.62
C GLU A 11 -7.90 -6.97 -1.87
N GLN A 12 -9.22 -7.13 -1.70
CA GLN A 12 -10.17 -7.23 -2.80
C GLN A 12 -10.22 -5.95 -3.64
N PHE A 13 -10.19 -4.77 -3.01
CA PHE A 13 -10.10 -3.50 -3.72
C PHE A 13 -8.90 -3.46 -4.66
N PHE A 14 -7.73 -3.93 -4.22
CA PHE A 14 -6.56 -3.99 -5.08
C PHE A 14 -6.78 -4.93 -6.27
N VAL A 15 -7.32 -6.13 -6.02
CA VAL A 15 -7.63 -7.12 -7.08
C VAL A 15 -8.58 -6.55 -8.14
N ASP A 16 -9.56 -5.75 -7.72
CA ASP A 16 -10.57 -5.19 -8.63
C ASP A 16 -10.06 -3.96 -9.41
N ASN A 17 -9.05 -3.26 -8.91
CA ASN A 17 -8.61 -1.96 -9.44
C ASN A 17 -7.25 -1.95 -10.13
N PHE A 18 -6.43 -2.99 -9.95
CA PHE A 18 -5.11 -3.12 -10.54
C PHE A 18 -5.00 -4.40 -11.36
N THR A 19 -4.40 -4.29 -12.55
CA THR A 19 -4.22 -5.42 -13.47
C THR A 19 -2.83 -6.04 -13.35
N GLU A 20 -1.94 -5.34 -12.65
CA GLU A 20 -0.59 -5.76 -12.31
C GLU A 20 -0.62 -6.98 -11.40
N SER A 21 0.49 -7.74 -11.37
CA SER A 21 0.63 -8.88 -10.48
C SER A 21 0.61 -8.39 -9.03
N LEU A 22 -0.49 -8.65 -8.31
CA LEU A 22 -0.66 -8.28 -6.90
C LEU A 22 -0.19 -9.40 -5.98
N ARG A 23 0.52 -9.04 -4.91
CA ARG A 23 0.98 -9.97 -3.88
C ARG A 23 0.65 -9.42 -2.51
N PHE A 24 0.13 -10.27 -1.63
CA PHE A 24 -0.28 -9.89 -0.30
C PHE A 24 0.68 -10.45 0.75
N GLU A 25 0.73 -9.82 1.92
CA GLU A 25 1.53 -10.26 3.06
C GLU A 25 1.35 -11.77 3.36
N GLY A 26 2.47 -12.49 3.47
CA GLY A 26 2.51 -13.96 3.66
C GLY A 26 2.99 -14.74 2.43
N HIS A 27 3.18 -14.07 1.30
CA HIS A 27 3.83 -14.65 0.12
C HIS A 27 5.33 -14.29 0.09
N ASP A 28 6.18 -15.31 0.13
CA ASP A 28 7.61 -15.16 -0.16
C ASP A 28 7.78 -14.63 -1.60
N TYR A 29 8.50 -13.51 -1.76
CA TYR A 29 8.77 -12.85 -3.04
C TYR A 29 9.96 -13.36 -3.89
N PRO A 30 10.73 -14.43 -3.56
CA PRO A 30 12.12 -14.55 -4.04
C PRO A 30 12.30 -14.95 -5.51
N ASN A 31 11.23 -15.20 -6.28
CA ASN A 31 11.35 -15.73 -7.65
C ASN A 31 10.49 -15.03 -8.70
N GLU A 32 9.85 -13.90 -8.37
CA GLU A 32 9.01 -13.20 -9.33
C GLU A 32 9.76 -12.08 -10.04
N LEU A 33 9.65 -12.07 -11.37
CA LEU A 33 10.20 -11.01 -12.19
C LEU A 33 9.26 -9.79 -12.15
N PRO A 34 9.76 -8.58 -11.86
CA PRO A 34 8.97 -7.37 -11.93
C PRO A 34 8.46 -7.09 -13.37
N PRO A 35 7.35 -6.34 -13.53
CA PRO A 35 6.68 -5.52 -12.51
C PRO A 35 5.61 -6.26 -11.69
N PHE A 36 5.59 -6.01 -10.39
CA PHE A 36 4.53 -6.46 -9.47
C PHE A 36 4.32 -5.49 -8.31
N ILE A 37 3.17 -5.59 -7.65
CA ILE A 37 2.77 -4.74 -6.52
C ILE A 37 2.58 -5.64 -5.29
N GLY A 38 3.38 -5.42 -4.25
CA GLY A 38 3.18 -5.98 -2.92
C GLY A 38 2.25 -5.07 -2.10
N VAL A 39 1.26 -5.65 -1.44
CA VAL A 39 0.31 -4.96 -0.57
C VAL A 39 0.32 -5.62 0.80
N ILE A 40 0.60 -4.84 1.83
CA ILE A 40 0.64 -5.28 3.22
C ILE A 40 -0.36 -4.42 3.97
N VAL A 41 -1.31 -5.04 4.67
CA VAL A 41 -2.25 -4.32 5.55
C VAL A 41 -1.76 -4.54 6.97
N ASP A 42 -1.06 -3.54 7.50
CA ASP A 42 -0.50 -3.58 8.84
C ASP A 42 -1.50 -2.96 9.83
N PRO A 43 -1.96 -3.69 10.85
CA PRO A 43 -2.70 -3.09 11.94
C PRO A 43 -1.73 -2.26 12.76
N THR A 44 -1.69 -0.95 12.53
CA THR A 44 -0.94 -0.02 13.38
C THR A 44 -1.32 -0.30 14.83
N GLU A 45 -0.36 -0.76 15.65
CA GLU A 45 -0.54 -0.90 17.09
C GLU A 45 -1.12 0.42 17.59
N ARG A 46 -2.41 0.40 17.96
CA ARG A 46 -3.18 1.53 18.51
C ARG A 46 -2.23 2.57 19.09
N LEU A 47 -1.87 3.57 18.29
CA LEU A 47 -1.04 4.67 18.78
C LEU A 47 -1.93 5.33 19.82
N ASN A 48 -1.68 5.01 21.10
CA ASN A 48 -2.45 5.44 22.24
C ASN A 48 -2.55 6.96 22.17
N ASN A 49 -3.68 7.43 21.64
CA ASN A 49 -3.85 8.81 21.29
C ASN A 49 -4.15 9.56 22.59
N THR A 50 -3.08 10.00 23.25
CA THR A 50 -3.10 10.69 24.54
C THR A 50 -3.44 12.18 24.36
N LEU A 51 -4.05 12.57 23.23
CA LEU A 51 -4.35 13.96 22.90
C LEU A 51 -5.70 14.10 22.16
N GLY A 52 -6.78 13.77 22.85
CA GLY A 52 -7.98 14.59 22.97
C GLY A 52 -8.90 14.87 21.76
N ASN A 53 -8.50 14.76 20.49
CA ASN A 53 -9.42 14.97 19.36
C ASN A 53 -8.86 14.66 17.95
N THR A 54 -8.22 13.51 17.75
CA THR A 54 -7.72 13.11 16.42
C THR A 54 -8.23 11.72 16.06
N GLN A 55 -8.76 11.60 14.83
CA GLN A 55 -9.31 10.37 14.26
C GLN A 55 -8.37 9.20 14.55
N GLN A 56 -8.92 8.11 15.08
CA GLN A 56 -8.17 6.93 15.44
C GLN A 56 -7.74 6.20 14.17
N ILE A 57 -6.44 6.20 13.87
CA ILE A 57 -5.89 5.39 12.77
C ILE A 57 -6.03 3.91 13.18
N ASP A 58 -6.74 3.12 12.38
CA ASP A 58 -6.93 1.69 12.65
C ASP A 58 -5.81 0.84 12.06
N GLY A 59 -5.16 1.31 11.00
CA GLY A 59 -3.97 0.68 10.46
C GLY A 59 -3.30 1.46 9.34
N SER A 60 -2.33 0.84 8.68
CA SER A 60 -1.62 1.36 7.52
C SER A 60 -1.58 0.31 6.41
N ILE A 61 -1.93 0.73 5.19
CA ILE A 61 -1.75 -0.06 3.97
C ILE A 61 -0.38 0.30 3.43
N ILE A 62 0.56 -0.63 3.50
CA ILE A 62 1.90 -0.49 2.94
C ILE A 62 1.87 -1.11 1.54
N VAL A 63 2.02 -0.27 0.52
CA VAL A 63 2.10 -0.71 -0.88
C VAL A 63 3.53 -0.59 -1.36
N ARG A 64 4.13 -1.71 -1.77
CA ARG A 64 5.44 -1.78 -2.41
C ARG A 64 5.30 -2.05 -3.88
N VAL A 65 5.82 -1.15 -4.71
CA VAL A 65 5.89 -1.34 -6.15
C VAL A 65 7.28 -1.82 -6.51
N PHE A 66 7.37 -2.89 -7.29
CA PHE A 66 8.61 -3.43 -7.83
C PHE A 66 8.60 -3.30 -9.36
N THR A 67 9.61 -2.65 -9.93
CA THR A 67 9.79 -2.53 -11.39
C THR A 67 11.19 -2.96 -11.82
N ASN A 68 11.38 -3.30 -13.10
CA ASN A 68 12.72 -3.58 -13.60
C ASN A 68 13.57 -2.31 -13.54
N ARG A 69 14.85 -2.47 -13.22
CA ARG A 69 15.80 -1.35 -13.23
C ARG A 69 15.94 -0.70 -14.62
N SER A 70 15.73 -1.47 -15.69
CA SER A 70 15.72 -0.98 -17.07
C SER A 70 14.63 0.05 -17.35
N ASP A 71 13.51 -0.03 -16.64
CA ASP A 71 12.35 0.85 -16.83
C ASP A 71 12.59 2.23 -16.19
N GLY A 72 13.62 2.33 -15.34
CA GLY A 72 14.02 3.55 -14.65
C GLY A 72 13.12 3.92 -13.47
N THR A 73 13.56 4.90 -12.69
CA THR A 73 12.83 5.39 -11.51
C THR A 73 11.50 6.04 -11.86
N LYS A 74 11.30 6.48 -13.10
CA LYS A 74 10.04 7.07 -13.52
C LYS A 74 8.89 6.05 -13.50
N ALA A 75 9.12 4.82 -13.95
CA ALA A 75 8.08 3.79 -13.98
C ALA A 75 7.56 3.43 -12.59
N VAL A 76 8.47 3.30 -11.60
CA VAL A 76 8.10 3.01 -10.21
C VAL A 76 7.30 4.16 -9.60
N LEU A 77 7.71 5.41 -9.86
CA LEU A 77 7.04 6.60 -9.34
C LEU A 77 5.67 6.80 -10.00
N ASP A 78 5.56 6.66 -11.31
CA ASP A 78 4.29 6.80 -12.04
C ASP A 78 3.27 5.76 -11.57
N LEU A 79 3.70 4.52 -11.25
CA LEU A 79 2.80 3.50 -10.71
C LEU A 79 2.42 3.78 -9.25
N CYS A 80 3.38 4.23 -8.43
CA CYS A 80 3.10 4.68 -7.07
C CYS A 80 2.08 5.83 -7.04
N ASP A 81 2.23 6.84 -7.89
CA ASP A 81 1.32 7.97 -7.99
C ASP A 81 -0.08 7.53 -8.45
N GLN A 82 -0.17 6.56 -9.37
CA GLN A 82 -1.45 5.97 -9.78
C GLN A 82 -2.13 5.24 -8.63
N ILE A 83 -1.38 4.46 -7.86
CA ILE A 83 -1.90 3.76 -6.67
C ILE A 83 -2.39 4.77 -5.64
N ALA A 84 -1.54 5.74 -5.30
CA ALA A 84 -1.86 6.79 -4.34
C ALA A 84 -3.11 7.58 -4.78
N THR A 85 -3.19 7.97 -6.05
CA THR A 85 -4.37 8.69 -6.58
C THR A 85 -5.63 7.83 -6.54
N LYS A 86 -5.53 6.53 -6.85
CA LYS A 86 -6.67 5.61 -6.86
C LYS A 86 -7.22 5.35 -5.46
N ILE A 87 -6.34 5.27 -4.46
CA ILE A 87 -6.72 4.95 -3.09
C ILE A 87 -6.89 6.19 -2.21
N ASP A 88 -6.52 7.39 -2.69
CA ASP A 88 -6.72 8.62 -1.94
C ASP A 88 -8.20 8.95 -1.75
N ASN A 89 -8.58 9.29 -0.51
CA ASN A 89 -9.96 9.63 -0.13
C ASN A 89 -11.00 8.59 -0.53
N MET A 90 -10.59 7.33 -0.66
CA MET A 90 -11.52 6.24 -0.95
C MET A 90 -12.16 5.71 0.32
N VAL A 91 -13.41 5.26 0.16
CA VAL A 91 -14.16 4.54 1.18
C VAL A 91 -14.31 3.10 0.71
N ILE A 92 -13.46 2.21 1.23
CA ILE A 92 -13.45 0.78 0.92
C ILE A 92 -14.27 0.08 2.00
N ASP A 93 -15.56 -0.15 1.76
CA ASP A 93 -16.46 -0.86 2.67
C ASP A 93 -16.50 -0.29 4.11
N GLY A 94 -16.44 1.04 4.22
CA GLY A 94 -16.38 1.76 5.51
C GLY A 94 -14.96 2.16 5.93
N VAL A 95 -13.93 1.64 5.27
CA VAL A 95 -12.53 2.03 5.49
C VAL A 95 -12.19 3.29 4.70
N VAL A 96 -11.85 4.39 5.38
CA VAL A 96 -11.39 5.62 4.75
C VAL A 96 -9.86 5.61 4.64
N THR A 97 -9.32 5.83 3.44
CA THR A 97 -7.88 5.85 3.16
C THR A 97 -7.38 7.26 2.79
N TYR A 98 -6.20 7.64 3.28
CA TYR A 98 -5.57 8.93 2.97
C TYR A 98 -4.14 8.72 2.48
N ALA A 99 -3.92 8.82 1.18
CA ALA A 99 -2.63 8.49 0.55
C ALA A 99 -1.75 9.71 0.28
N VAL A 100 -2.33 10.92 0.23
CA VAL A 100 -1.59 12.15 -0.07
C VAL A 100 -0.62 12.52 1.05
N GLY A 101 0.66 12.60 0.72
CA GLY A 101 1.73 13.03 1.65
C GLY A 101 2.47 11.89 2.36
N ALA A 102 2.16 10.63 2.04
CA ALA A 102 2.92 9.48 2.52
C ALA A 102 4.41 9.62 2.11
N PRO A 103 5.37 9.44 3.03
CA PRO A 103 6.78 9.42 2.68
C PRO A 103 7.01 8.26 1.71
N VAL A 104 7.69 8.56 0.61
CA VAL A 104 7.98 7.58 -0.42
C VAL A 104 9.46 7.24 -0.32
N ASP A 105 9.80 6.04 0.16
CA ASP A 105 11.17 5.55 0.25
C ASP A 105 11.53 4.73 -0.99
N LEU A 106 12.67 5.05 -1.63
CA LEU A 106 13.18 4.35 -2.82
C LEU A 106 14.27 3.39 -2.38
N GLU A 107 14.00 2.10 -2.53
CA GLU A 107 15.00 1.06 -2.39
C GLU A 107 15.51 0.66 -3.76
N THR A 108 16.82 0.74 -3.96
CA THR A 108 17.46 0.32 -5.20
C THR A 108 18.30 -0.92 -4.93
N GLU A 109 17.88 -2.05 -5.46
CA GLU A 109 18.69 -3.28 -5.51
C GLU A 109 19.29 -3.47 -6.91
N ASP A 110 20.23 -4.41 -7.04
CA ASP A 110 20.95 -4.61 -8.29
C ASP A 110 20.04 -4.99 -9.47
N LEU A 111 18.92 -5.68 -9.19
CA LEU A 111 18.03 -6.27 -10.19
C LEU A 111 16.69 -5.52 -10.37
N TYR A 112 16.24 -4.76 -9.37
CA TYR A 112 14.94 -4.10 -9.39
C TYR A 112 14.95 -2.76 -8.67
N LEU A 113 13.96 -1.93 -9.00
CA LEU A 113 13.62 -0.73 -8.26
C LEU A 113 12.39 -1.02 -7.43
N ALA A 114 12.48 -0.80 -6.14
CA ALA A 114 11.36 -0.92 -5.23
C ALA A 114 11.02 0.45 -4.64
N LYS A 115 9.72 0.73 -4.53
CA LYS A 115 9.22 1.95 -3.91
C LYS A 115 8.08 1.61 -2.97
N GLU A 116 8.16 2.10 -1.74
CA GLU A 116 7.13 1.87 -0.71
C GLU A 116 6.29 3.13 -0.49
N ILE A 117 4.98 2.94 -0.31
CA ILE A 117 4.00 3.95 0.09
C ILE A 117 3.26 3.43 1.31
N SER A 118 3.23 4.22 2.39
CA SER A 118 2.46 3.91 3.59
C SER A 118 1.20 4.77 3.67
N ILE A 119 0.03 4.14 3.55
CA ILE A 119 -1.27 4.82 3.46
C ILE A 119 -2.07 4.53 4.74
N PRO A 120 -2.24 5.49 5.65
CA PRO A 120 -3.08 5.30 6.84
C PRO A 120 -4.55 5.07 6.45
N TYR A 121 -5.22 4.20 7.21
CA TYR A 121 -6.65 3.93 7.07
C TYR A 121 -7.42 3.96 8.40
N TYR A 122 -8.74 4.18 8.30
CA TYR A 122 -9.69 4.37 9.40
C TYR A 122 -10.95 3.53 9.14
N SER A 123 -11.53 2.82 10.12
CA SER A 123 -12.62 1.84 10.00
C SER A 123 -13.75 1.97 11.04
#